data_AF-A0A8B8AVL2-F1
#
_entry.id   AF-A0A8B8AVL2-F1
#
_cell.length_a   1.000
_cell.length_b   1.000
_cell.length_c   1.000
_cell.angle_alpha   90.00
_cell.angle_beta   90.00
_cell.angle_gamma   90.00
#
_symmetry.space_group_name_H-M   'P 1'
#
loop_
_entity.id
_entity.type
_entity.pdbx_description
1 polymer ?
#
loop_
_entity_poly.entity_id
_entity_poly.type
_entity_poly.pdbx_seq_one_letter_code
_entity_poly.pdbx_strand_id
1 'polypeptide(L)'
;MGKIQPRGSGHCCGKDLYNIGNELCCRNKIFHSDGFLQCCGGSTYNVSHQECCQGNGASKAIPKEAEMLCCRGVVHNINNVPNSRCCGNQTYSPLTNLCCNNDVIIKKDSTNHTICCGREAISFHSCERDSGNFCGREAFHIKRDLCCNNKLHKNAKKRGKRCCLPGTDKFDPRSEICAFGMVKTIAVTRNNRPSSPIPGPQRRELRPTQIATGICSICSDAWTNRDVRRRILDKSLDICRENGYLLTVKHFEVSEIANKTWMDVTMKRNIFKTNANKTDIILELPCKCSSLKKQSRKRILLLTDLKFQNPPKSFHLGDSDAIVPRRKKILNMIRERFRNCDNYIVRKLRKIVFEDRIKKIISESKNKA
;
A
#
# COMPACT_ATOMS: atom_id res chain seq x y z
N MET A 1 -1.39 -30.66 55.11
CA MET A 1 -2.02 -31.96 54.86
C MET A 1 -2.09 -32.20 53.36
N GLY A 2 -1.22 -33.04 52.81
CA GLY A 2 -1.34 -33.55 51.43
C GLY A 2 -1.92 -34.96 51.47
N LYS A 3 -2.85 -35.30 50.57
CA LYS A 3 -3.42 -36.65 50.46
C LYS A 3 -2.45 -37.53 49.64
N ILE A 4 -2.11 -38.71 50.16
CA ILE A 4 -1.25 -39.69 49.48
C ILE A 4 -2.14 -40.84 48.97
N GLN A 5 -1.88 -41.34 47.77
CA GLN A 5 -2.68 -42.38 47.11
C GLN A 5 -1.79 -43.31 46.27
N PRO A 6 -2.24 -44.54 45.94
CA PRO A 6 -1.45 -45.50 45.17
C PRO A 6 -1.08 -45.03 43.76
N ARG A 7 0.03 -45.57 43.26
CA ARG A 7 0.63 -45.20 41.98
C ARG A 7 -0.17 -45.84 40.82
N GLY A 8 -1.08 -45.09 40.18
CA GLY A 8 -1.69 -45.54 38.92
C GLY A 8 -3.01 -44.89 38.46
N SER A 9 -3.79 -44.25 39.32
CA SER A 9 -5.16 -43.80 38.97
C SER A 9 -5.51 -42.34 39.34
N GLY A 10 -4.88 -41.77 40.37
CA GLY A 10 -5.12 -40.40 40.81
C GLY A 10 -4.28 -39.37 40.07
N HIS A 11 -4.92 -38.43 39.38
CA HIS A 11 -4.30 -37.24 38.81
C HIS A 11 -4.50 -36.03 39.74
N CYS A 12 -3.60 -35.04 39.70
CA CYS A 12 -3.70 -33.85 40.55
C CYS A 12 -4.61 -32.78 39.93
N CYS A 13 -5.51 -32.22 40.73
CA CYS A 13 -6.32 -31.04 40.42
C CYS A 13 -6.15 -29.98 41.51
N GLY A 14 -5.23 -29.03 41.29
CA GLY A 14 -4.90 -28.01 42.29
C GLY A 14 -4.26 -28.63 43.53
N LYS A 15 -5.02 -28.76 44.62
CA LYS A 15 -4.58 -29.36 45.91
C LYS A 15 -5.17 -30.76 46.17
N ASP A 16 -6.11 -31.19 45.35
CA ASP A 16 -6.82 -32.46 45.49
C ASP A 16 -6.45 -33.45 44.38
N LEU A 17 -6.83 -34.71 44.56
CA LEU A 17 -6.67 -35.79 43.59
C LEU A 17 -8.02 -36.10 42.94
N TYR A 18 -8.01 -36.45 41.65
CA TYR A 18 -9.19 -36.86 40.90
C TYR A 18 -8.91 -38.08 40.02
N ASN A 19 -9.94 -38.85 39.72
CA ASN A 19 -9.90 -40.02 38.85
C ASN A 19 -10.31 -39.66 37.42
N ILE A 20 -9.38 -39.75 36.47
CA ILE A 20 -9.64 -39.43 35.05
C ILE A 20 -10.71 -40.32 34.38
N GLY A 21 -11.09 -41.45 34.98
CA GLY A 21 -12.12 -42.34 34.44
C GLY A 21 -13.56 -41.86 34.62
N ASN A 22 -13.84 -41.04 35.64
CA ASN A 22 -15.19 -40.57 35.98
C ASN A 22 -15.23 -39.14 36.56
N GLU A 23 -14.10 -38.42 36.57
CA GLU A 23 -14.00 -37.06 37.08
C GLU A 23 -13.18 -36.16 36.12
N LEU A 24 -13.43 -34.87 36.20
CA LEU A 24 -12.86 -33.85 35.31
C LEU A 24 -12.33 -32.66 36.14
N CYS A 25 -11.08 -32.28 35.89
CA CYS A 25 -10.45 -31.12 36.53
C CYS A 25 -10.56 -29.85 35.68
N CYS A 26 -11.27 -28.84 36.17
CA CYS A 26 -11.42 -27.53 35.51
C CYS A 26 -10.93 -26.40 36.43
N ARG A 27 -9.77 -25.79 36.11
CA ARG A 27 -9.08 -24.74 36.92
C ARG A 27 -9.09 -25.05 38.43
N ASN A 28 -8.49 -26.16 38.83
CA ASN A 28 -8.35 -26.60 40.23
C ASN A 28 -9.67 -26.96 40.96
N LYS A 29 -10.75 -27.21 40.21
CA LYS A 29 -12.00 -27.77 40.74
C LYS A 29 -12.29 -29.11 40.06
N ILE A 30 -12.73 -30.08 40.84
CA ILE A 30 -13.08 -31.43 40.38
C ILE A 30 -14.59 -31.49 40.18
N PHE A 31 -15.02 -32.10 39.09
CA PHE A 31 -16.42 -32.35 38.75
C PHE A 31 -16.59 -33.83 38.38
N HIS A 32 -17.73 -34.43 38.71
CA HIS A 32 -18.08 -35.74 38.15
C HIS A 32 -18.28 -35.63 36.64
N SER A 33 -17.96 -36.69 35.89
CA SER A 33 -18.01 -36.69 34.43
C SER A 33 -18.62 -37.98 33.89
N ASP A 34 -19.84 -37.86 33.37
CA ASP A 34 -20.57 -38.94 32.70
C ASP A 34 -20.19 -39.08 31.21
N GLY A 35 -18.98 -38.64 30.83
CA GLY A 35 -18.48 -38.63 29.45
C GLY A 35 -18.94 -37.46 28.57
N PHE A 36 -20.07 -36.80 28.92
CA PHE A 36 -20.62 -35.66 28.15
C PHE A 36 -20.20 -34.28 28.69
N LEU A 37 -19.49 -34.22 29.81
CA LEU A 37 -19.06 -32.96 30.42
C LEU A 37 -17.64 -32.59 29.95
N GLN A 38 -17.46 -31.32 29.60
CA GLN A 38 -16.15 -30.73 29.29
C GLN A 38 -15.92 -29.46 30.10
N CYS A 39 -14.65 -29.04 30.23
CA CYS A 39 -14.32 -27.82 30.97
C CYS A 39 -14.67 -26.56 30.19
N CYS A 40 -15.38 -25.67 30.86
CA CYS A 40 -15.52 -24.28 30.48
C CYS A 40 -14.89 -23.38 31.56
N GLY A 41 -13.58 -23.14 31.44
CA GLY A 41 -12.80 -22.42 32.44
C GLY A 41 -12.77 -23.15 33.79
N GLY A 42 -13.44 -22.58 34.80
CA GLY A 42 -13.53 -23.13 36.17
C GLY A 42 -14.88 -23.79 36.50
N SER A 43 -15.63 -24.15 35.45
CA SER A 43 -16.94 -24.83 35.48
C SER A 43 -16.97 -25.88 34.37
N THR A 44 -17.97 -26.76 34.37
CA THR A 44 -18.23 -27.69 33.27
C THR A 44 -19.38 -27.21 32.38
N TYR A 45 -19.49 -27.79 31.18
CA TYR A 45 -20.62 -27.65 30.27
C TYR A 45 -20.92 -29.02 29.62
N ASN A 46 -22.19 -29.28 29.30
CA ASN A 46 -22.60 -30.52 28.63
C ASN A 46 -22.51 -30.35 27.10
N VAL A 47 -21.64 -31.12 26.44
CA VAL A 47 -21.36 -30.95 25.01
C VAL A 47 -22.56 -31.26 24.10
N SER A 48 -23.59 -31.95 24.59
CA SER A 48 -24.78 -32.26 23.79
C SER A 48 -25.61 -31.00 23.51
N HIS A 49 -25.94 -30.23 24.55
CA HIS A 49 -26.86 -29.07 24.45
C HIS A 49 -26.21 -27.71 24.77
N GLN A 50 -24.95 -27.69 25.20
CA GLN A 50 -24.22 -26.46 25.53
C GLN A 50 -22.92 -26.35 24.75
N GLU A 51 -22.43 -25.12 24.63
CA GLU A 51 -21.08 -24.80 24.18
C GLU A 51 -20.38 -23.91 25.22
N CYS A 52 -19.04 -23.88 25.16
CA CYS A 52 -18.26 -23.03 26.06
C CYS A 52 -17.86 -21.72 25.38
N CYS A 53 -18.42 -20.61 25.86
CA CYS A 53 -17.98 -19.28 25.46
C CYS A 53 -16.65 -18.92 26.14
N GLN A 54 -15.54 -18.95 25.39
CA GLN A 54 -14.19 -18.68 25.91
C GLN A 54 -13.64 -17.30 25.47
N GLY A 55 -12.84 -16.68 26.34
CA GLY A 55 -12.16 -15.42 26.07
C GLY A 55 -11.00 -15.13 27.03
N ASN A 56 -10.46 -13.91 26.95
CA ASN A 56 -9.34 -13.46 27.78
C ASN A 56 -9.78 -13.30 29.25
N GLY A 57 -9.72 -14.39 30.02
CA GLY A 57 -10.04 -14.46 31.46
C GLY A 57 -11.43 -15.05 31.76
N ALA A 58 -12.44 -14.74 30.95
CA ALA A 58 -13.80 -15.24 31.10
C ALA A 58 -14.03 -16.58 30.38
N SER A 59 -14.85 -17.44 30.96
CA SER A 59 -15.37 -18.66 30.32
C SER A 59 -16.75 -18.96 30.87
N LYS A 60 -17.76 -19.17 30.02
CA LYS A 60 -19.15 -19.40 30.43
C LYS A 60 -19.83 -20.43 29.54
N ALA A 61 -20.48 -21.42 30.16
CA ALA A 61 -21.35 -22.37 29.45
C ALA A 61 -22.60 -21.65 28.93
N ILE A 62 -22.97 -21.89 27.67
CA ILE A 62 -24.19 -21.35 27.06
C ILE A 62 -24.95 -22.44 26.30
N PRO A 63 -26.30 -22.45 26.31
CA PRO A 63 -27.09 -23.34 25.47
C PRO A 63 -26.85 -23.12 23.98
N LYS A 64 -26.78 -24.20 23.20
CA LYS A 64 -26.65 -24.19 21.72
C LYS A 64 -27.93 -23.77 21.00
N GLU A 65 -29.08 -24.03 21.63
CA GLU A 65 -30.42 -23.86 21.03
C GLU A 65 -31.01 -22.47 21.26
N ALA A 66 -30.35 -21.63 22.08
CA ALA A 66 -30.76 -20.26 22.32
C ALA A 66 -30.14 -19.32 21.29
N GLU A 67 -30.80 -18.20 20.98
CA GLU A 67 -30.20 -17.13 20.18
C GLU A 67 -29.20 -16.33 21.04
N MET A 68 -28.10 -16.99 21.40
CA MET A 68 -26.95 -16.42 22.09
C MET A 68 -25.73 -16.44 21.17
N LEU A 69 -24.86 -15.44 21.31
CA LEU A 69 -23.61 -15.35 20.57
C LEU A 69 -22.45 -15.07 21.53
N CYS A 70 -21.41 -15.90 21.45
CA CYS A 70 -20.17 -15.70 22.21
C CYS A 70 -19.17 -14.82 21.44
N CYS A 71 -18.83 -13.65 22.01
CA CYS A 71 -17.81 -12.75 21.48
C CYS A 71 -16.67 -12.61 22.49
N ARG A 72 -15.55 -13.33 22.27
CA ARG A 72 -14.35 -13.36 23.14
C ARG A 72 -14.69 -13.49 24.63
N GLY A 73 -15.52 -14.46 25.00
CA GLY A 73 -15.89 -14.74 26.39
C GLY A 73 -17.04 -13.89 26.95
N VAL A 74 -17.56 -12.94 26.17
CA VAL A 74 -18.79 -12.20 26.49
C VAL A 74 -19.96 -12.84 25.76
N VAL A 75 -21.02 -13.16 26.49
CA VAL A 75 -22.26 -13.75 25.96
C VAL A 75 -23.27 -12.64 25.67
N HIS A 76 -23.78 -12.61 24.44
CA HIS A 76 -24.80 -11.66 24.00
C HIS A 76 -26.09 -12.41 23.65
N ASN A 77 -27.25 -11.87 24.03
CA ASN A 77 -28.53 -12.30 23.48
C ASN A 77 -28.76 -11.58 22.15
N ILE A 78 -29.09 -12.33 21.09
CA ILE A 78 -29.23 -11.81 19.73
C ILE A 78 -30.67 -11.86 19.19
N ASN A 79 -31.66 -12.19 20.03
CA ASN A 79 -33.11 -12.25 19.69
C ASN A 79 -33.60 -11.03 18.89
N ASN A 80 -33.07 -9.84 19.22
CA ASN A 80 -33.50 -8.56 18.62
C ASN A 80 -32.60 -8.08 17.47
N VAL A 81 -31.53 -8.83 17.13
CA VAL A 81 -30.51 -8.41 16.15
C VAL A 81 -30.20 -9.58 15.21
N PRO A 82 -31.07 -9.84 14.21
CA PRO A 82 -30.90 -10.96 13.28
C PRO A 82 -29.58 -10.87 12.51
N ASN A 83 -28.97 -12.03 12.27
CA ASN A 83 -27.65 -12.20 11.64
C ASN A 83 -26.47 -11.57 12.41
N SER A 84 -26.59 -11.34 13.72
CA SER A 84 -25.51 -10.78 14.56
C SER A 84 -24.16 -11.48 14.36
N ARG A 85 -23.09 -10.70 14.41
CA ARG A 85 -21.69 -11.18 14.35
C ARG A 85 -20.85 -10.49 15.43
N CYS A 86 -19.76 -11.13 15.83
CA CYS A 86 -18.82 -10.56 16.78
C CYS A 86 -17.87 -9.55 16.13
N CYS A 87 -17.62 -8.46 16.84
CA CYS A 87 -16.50 -7.55 16.65
C CYS A 87 -15.81 -7.37 18.01
N GLY A 88 -14.64 -7.97 18.18
CA GLY A 88 -14.01 -8.09 19.50
C GLY A 88 -14.91 -8.81 20.50
N ASN A 89 -15.26 -8.10 21.57
CA ASN A 89 -16.17 -8.54 22.63
C ASN A 89 -17.61 -8.03 22.46
N GLN A 90 -17.93 -7.29 21.39
CA GLN A 90 -19.25 -6.74 21.09
C GLN A 90 -19.92 -7.47 19.92
N THR A 91 -21.24 -7.33 19.81
CA THR A 91 -22.01 -7.76 18.63
C THR A 91 -22.34 -6.60 17.70
N TYR A 92 -22.46 -6.88 16.40
CA TYR A 92 -23.00 -5.94 15.41
C TYR A 92 -23.87 -6.67 14.39
N SER A 93 -24.86 -5.97 13.82
CA SER A 93 -25.57 -6.48 12.64
C SER A 93 -24.74 -6.22 11.38
N PRO A 94 -24.36 -7.25 10.60
CA PRO A 94 -23.66 -7.08 9.33
C PRO A 94 -24.56 -6.50 8.23
N LEU A 95 -25.85 -6.28 8.49
CA LEU A 95 -26.75 -5.56 7.60
C LEU A 95 -26.47 -4.05 7.64
N THR A 96 -26.39 -3.47 8.84
CA THR A 96 -26.27 -2.01 9.09
C THR A 96 -24.86 -1.54 9.44
N ASN A 97 -23.98 -2.45 9.88
CA ASN A 97 -22.67 -2.12 10.43
C ASN A 97 -21.55 -2.97 9.82
N LEU A 98 -20.30 -2.57 10.07
CA LEU A 98 -19.09 -3.32 9.72
C LEU A 98 -18.18 -3.39 10.95
N CYS A 99 -17.45 -4.50 11.07
CA CYS A 99 -16.35 -4.65 12.01
C CYS A 99 -15.02 -4.40 11.29
N CYS A 100 -14.22 -3.50 11.85
CA CYS A 100 -12.92 -3.12 11.31
C CYS A 100 -11.78 -3.68 12.18
N ASN A 101 -10.53 -3.45 11.76
CA ASN A 101 -9.37 -3.81 12.58
C ASN A 101 -9.44 -3.11 13.95
N ASN A 102 -8.82 -3.72 14.96
CA ASN A 102 -8.88 -3.27 16.36
C ASN A 102 -10.31 -3.21 16.94
N ASP A 103 -11.19 -4.09 16.45
CA ASP A 103 -12.56 -4.30 16.94
C ASP A 103 -13.48 -3.06 16.88
N VAL A 104 -13.14 -2.10 16.00
CA VAL A 104 -13.93 -0.89 15.80
C VAL A 104 -15.18 -1.21 14.97
N ILE A 105 -16.36 -1.03 15.57
CA ILE A 105 -17.65 -1.11 14.87
C ILE A 105 -17.98 0.25 14.25
N ILE A 106 -18.28 0.26 12.95
CA ILE A 106 -18.77 1.45 12.24
C ILE A 106 -20.16 1.19 11.66
N LYS A 107 -20.96 2.24 11.50
CA LYS A 107 -22.20 2.19 10.70
C LYS A 107 -21.85 2.16 9.21
N LYS A 108 -22.70 1.56 8.40
CA LYS A 108 -22.65 1.66 6.94
C LYS A 108 -23.38 2.92 6.48
N ASP A 109 -22.76 3.61 5.53
CA ASP A 109 -23.35 4.76 4.84
C ASP A 109 -24.25 4.31 3.66
N SER A 110 -24.15 3.04 3.26
CA SER A 110 -24.95 2.42 2.19
C SER A 110 -24.95 0.89 2.33
N THR A 111 -26.03 0.23 1.88
CA THR A 111 -26.15 -1.24 1.88
C THR A 111 -25.05 -1.95 1.10
N ASN A 112 -24.51 -1.30 0.05
CA ASN A 112 -23.42 -1.81 -0.77
C ASN A 112 -22.04 -1.73 -0.07
N HIS A 113 -21.94 -1.01 1.05
CA HIS A 113 -20.70 -0.89 1.81
C HIS A 113 -20.46 -2.18 2.62
N THR A 114 -19.41 -2.89 2.24
CA THR A 114 -19.16 -4.29 2.63
C THR A 114 -17.75 -4.52 3.19
N ILE A 115 -16.91 -3.49 3.20
CA ILE A 115 -15.55 -3.52 3.76
C ILE A 115 -15.25 -2.22 4.52
N CYS A 116 -14.33 -2.29 5.47
CA CYS A 116 -13.80 -1.11 6.16
C CYS A 116 -12.67 -0.47 5.36
N CYS A 117 -12.65 0.85 5.35
CA CYS A 117 -11.66 1.69 4.68
C CYS A 117 -11.01 2.62 5.71
N GLY A 118 -9.68 2.68 5.76
CA GLY A 118 -8.93 3.58 6.65
C GLY A 118 -7.47 3.78 6.23
N ARG A 119 -6.87 4.90 6.67
CA ARG A 119 -5.43 5.21 6.47
C ARG A 119 -4.57 4.96 7.71
N GLU A 120 -5.19 4.97 8.89
CA GLU A 120 -4.56 4.92 10.20
C GLU A 120 -5.30 3.88 11.05
N ALA A 121 -4.64 3.32 12.07
CA ALA A 121 -5.09 2.12 12.80
C ALA A 121 -6.41 2.27 13.59
N ILE A 122 -6.99 3.47 13.64
CA ILE A 122 -8.22 3.82 14.38
C ILE A 122 -9.24 4.61 13.55
N SER A 123 -8.90 5.01 12.32
CA SER A 123 -9.77 5.86 11.48
C SER A 123 -10.39 5.04 10.35
N PHE A 124 -11.56 4.45 10.64
CA PHE A 124 -12.29 3.61 9.70
C PHE A 124 -13.62 4.26 9.27
N HIS A 125 -14.00 4.05 8.01
CA HIS A 125 -15.31 4.34 7.45
C HIS A 125 -15.75 3.22 6.50
N SER A 126 -17.03 3.23 6.12
CA SER A 126 -17.61 2.14 5.35
C SER A 126 -17.39 2.36 3.85
N CYS A 127 -17.10 1.30 3.10
CA CYS A 127 -16.90 1.40 1.66
C CYS A 127 -17.37 0.16 0.89
N GLU A 128 -17.75 0.33 -0.38
CA GLU A 128 -18.09 -0.77 -1.29
C GLU A 128 -16.86 -1.66 -1.55
N ARG A 129 -17.04 -2.95 -1.83
CA ARG A 129 -15.93 -3.87 -2.17
C ARG A 129 -15.10 -3.42 -3.37
N ASP A 130 -15.75 -2.81 -4.36
CA ASP A 130 -15.10 -2.17 -5.51
C ASP A 130 -14.50 -0.77 -5.18
N SER A 131 -14.71 -0.26 -3.96
CA SER A 131 -14.28 1.05 -3.47
C SER A 131 -13.22 1.02 -2.37
N GLY A 132 -12.59 -0.13 -2.11
CA GLY A 132 -11.46 -0.27 -1.18
C GLY A 132 -10.17 0.43 -1.61
N ASN A 133 -10.23 1.40 -2.52
CA ASN A 133 -9.10 2.16 -3.03
C ASN A 133 -9.21 3.61 -2.58
N PHE A 134 -8.06 4.20 -2.23
CA PHE A 134 -7.96 5.56 -1.72
C PHE A 134 -7.31 6.50 -2.72
N CYS A 135 -7.89 7.69 -2.86
CA CYS A 135 -7.30 8.80 -3.59
C CYS A 135 -7.10 9.97 -2.64
N GLY A 136 -5.85 10.19 -2.22
CA GLY A 136 -5.63 11.03 -1.04
C GLY A 136 -6.42 10.47 0.14
N ARG A 137 -7.16 11.32 0.85
CA ARG A 137 -7.99 10.92 2.00
C ARG A 137 -9.40 10.43 1.61
N GLU A 138 -9.77 10.48 0.33
CA GLU A 138 -11.12 10.10 -0.14
C GLU A 138 -11.13 8.66 -0.67
N ALA A 139 -12.14 7.86 -0.28
CA ALA A 139 -12.40 6.56 -0.86
C ALA A 139 -13.01 6.67 -2.26
N PHE A 140 -12.70 5.74 -3.17
CA PHE A 140 -13.23 5.75 -4.52
C PHE A 140 -13.42 4.38 -5.17
N HIS A 141 -14.43 4.29 -6.03
CA HIS A 141 -14.80 3.06 -6.69
C HIS A 141 -13.97 2.82 -7.96
N ILE A 142 -13.10 1.82 -7.94
CA ILE A 142 -12.06 1.63 -8.97
C ILE A 142 -12.60 1.42 -10.40
N LYS A 143 -13.84 0.95 -10.57
CA LYS A 143 -14.50 0.81 -11.88
C LYS A 143 -15.12 2.11 -12.43
N ARG A 144 -15.78 2.94 -11.60
CA ARG A 144 -16.47 4.17 -12.05
C ARG A 144 -15.62 5.44 -11.92
N ASP A 145 -14.85 5.53 -10.84
CA ASP A 145 -14.11 6.71 -10.44
C ASP A 145 -12.64 6.60 -10.88
N LEU A 146 -11.93 7.73 -10.82
CA LEU A 146 -10.55 7.84 -11.29
C LEU A 146 -9.73 8.65 -10.28
N CYS A 147 -8.61 8.10 -9.82
CA CYS A 147 -7.67 8.80 -8.96
C CYS A 147 -6.45 9.27 -9.74
N CYS A 148 -6.17 10.57 -9.72
CA CYS A 148 -5.03 11.16 -10.40
C CYS A 148 -4.19 11.94 -9.38
N ASN A 149 -3.01 11.41 -9.02
CA ASN A 149 -2.08 11.99 -8.05
C ASN A 149 -2.76 12.59 -6.80
N ASN A 150 -3.49 11.73 -6.08
CA ASN A 150 -4.27 12.04 -4.87
C ASN A 150 -5.51 12.95 -5.04
N LYS A 151 -5.88 13.37 -6.25
CA LYS A 151 -7.13 14.09 -6.54
C LYS A 151 -8.18 13.13 -7.10
N LEU A 152 -9.34 13.06 -6.45
CA LEU A 152 -10.43 12.18 -6.85
C LEU A 152 -11.27 12.78 -7.98
N HIS A 153 -11.68 11.94 -8.92
CA HIS A 153 -12.64 12.27 -9.96
C HIS A 153 -13.76 11.22 -10.07
N LYS A 154 -14.93 11.57 -9.51
CA LYS A 154 -16.12 10.72 -9.55
C LYS A 154 -16.62 10.49 -10.98
N ASN A 155 -17.04 9.26 -11.29
CA ASN A 155 -17.58 8.78 -12.57
C ASN A 155 -16.69 8.99 -13.82
N ALA A 156 -15.45 9.46 -13.67
CA ALA A 156 -14.58 9.82 -14.79
C ALA A 156 -14.16 8.59 -15.61
N LYS A 157 -13.81 7.49 -14.93
CA LYS A 157 -13.43 6.22 -15.60
C LYS A 157 -14.61 5.57 -16.31
N LYS A 158 -15.82 5.62 -15.72
CA LYS A 158 -17.08 5.18 -16.38
C LYS A 158 -17.36 5.95 -17.67
N ARG A 159 -17.01 7.24 -17.73
CA ARG A 159 -17.14 8.09 -18.93
C ARG A 159 -16.01 7.89 -19.96
N GLY A 160 -15.05 7.00 -19.70
CA GLY A 160 -13.89 6.73 -20.56
C GLY A 160 -12.73 7.72 -20.38
N LYS A 161 -12.81 8.63 -19.40
CA LYS A 161 -11.75 9.62 -19.12
C LYS A 161 -10.56 8.95 -18.44
N ARG A 162 -9.36 9.50 -18.66
CA ARG A 162 -8.08 8.96 -18.18
C ARG A 162 -7.31 10.03 -17.40
N CYS A 163 -6.38 9.62 -16.53
CA CYS A 163 -5.55 10.58 -15.79
C CYS A 163 -4.54 11.22 -16.71
N CYS A 164 -4.43 12.55 -16.62
CA CYS A 164 -3.37 13.28 -17.27
C CYS A 164 -2.11 13.31 -16.38
N LEU A 165 -1.42 12.18 -16.27
CA LEU A 165 -0.23 12.07 -15.41
C LEU A 165 0.99 12.84 -15.98
N PRO A 166 1.80 13.49 -15.12
CA PRO A 166 1.79 13.43 -13.66
C PRO A 166 0.88 14.48 -12.97
N GLY A 167 -0.09 15.01 -13.70
CA GLY A 167 -1.04 15.97 -13.19
C GLY A 167 -2.10 15.31 -12.33
N THR A 168 -2.84 16.16 -11.63
CA THR A 168 -3.99 15.74 -10.82
C THR A 168 -5.29 15.68 -11.61
N ASP A 169 -5.28 16.06 -12.89
CA ASP A 169 -6.50 16.22 -13.70
C ASP A 169 -6.80 15.04 -14.63
N LYS A 170 -8.05 14.98 -15.06
CA LYS A 170 -8.60 14.02 -16.03
C LYS A 170 -8.76 14.63 -17.41
N PHE A 171 -8.63 13.81 -18.44
CA PHE A 171 -8.97 14.18 -19.81
C PHE A 171 -9.84 13.11 -20.49
N ASP A 172 -10.68 13.51 -21.44
CA ASP A 172 -11.41 12.64 -22.35
C ASP A 172 -10.57 12.37 -23.61
N PRO A 173 -10.10 11.13 -23.85
CA PRO A 173 -9.24 10.82 -24.99
C PRO A 173 -9.92 10.98 -26.36
N ARG A 174 -11.23 11.27 -26.42
CA ARG A 174 -11.96 11.53 -27.68
C ARG A 174 -11.84 12.97 -28.16
N SER A 175 -11.75 13.94 -27.24
CA SER A 175 -11.78 15.38 -27.53
C SER A 175 -10.62 16.15 -26.91
N GLU A 176 -9.81 15.49 -26.07
CA GLU A 176 -8.72 16.08 -25.32
C GLU A 176 -7.48 15.18 -25.39
N ILE A 177 -6.31 15.80 -25.29
CA ILE A 177 -5.01 15.14 -25.19
C ILE A 177 -4.34 15.56 -23.89
N CYS A 178 -3.86 14.58 -23.12
CA CYS A 178 -2.94 14.85 -22.04
C CYS A 178 -1.54 15.13 -22.59
N ALA A 179 -1.10 16.37 -22.45
CA ALA A 179 0.21 16.83 -22.80
C ALA A 179 0.93 17.30 -21.53
N PHE A 180 1.99 16.58 -21.15
CA PHE A 180 2.92 17.03 -20.11
C PHE A 180 2.33 17.12 -18.67
N GLY A 181 1.16 16.51 -18.44
CA GLY A 181 0.38 16.63 -17.19
C GLY A 181 -0.76 17.66 -17.25
N MET A 182 -0.80 18.44 -18.32
CA MET A 182 -1.87 19.40 -18.64
C MET A 182 -2.80 18.87 -19.73
N VAL A 183 -4.09 19.21 -19.60
CA VAL A 183 -5.12 18.82 -20.57
C VAL A 183 -5.22 19.89 -21.67
N LYS A 184 -5.29 19.46 -22.93
CA LYS A 184 -5.54 20.32 -24.09
C LYS A 184 -6.67 19.74 -24.94
N THR A 185 -7.51 20.57 -25.53
CA THR A 185 -8.51 20.12 -26.51
C THR A 185 -7.83 19.73 -27.83
N ILE A 186 -8.35 18.69 -28.48
CA ILE A 186 -7.97 18.29 -29.83
C ILE A 186 -8.79 19.15 -30.79
N ALA A 187 -8.15 20.14 -31.40
CA ALA A 187 -8.74 20.84 -32.54
C ALA A 187 -8.91 19.85 -33.70
N VAL A 188 -10.14 19.66 -34.16
CA VAL A 188 -10.48 18.66 -35.19
C VAL A 188 -10.10 19.19 -36.57
N THR A 189 -8.86 18.98 -36.98
CA THR A 189 -8.45 19.10 -38.39
C THR A 189 -8.39 17.70 -39.02
N ARG A 190 -9.38 17.40 -39.87
CA ARG A 190 -9.39 16.20 -40.72
C ARG A 190 -8.24 16.30 -41.73
N ASN A 191 -7.36 15.30 -41.79
CA ASN A 191 -7.12 14.46 -43.00
C ASN A 191 -5.84 13.60 -42.92
N ASN A 192 -5.92 12.45 -43.60
CA ASN A 192 -4.84 11.58 -44.09
C ASN A 192 -4.03 10.71 -43.11
N ARG A 193 -4.41 9.41 -43.11
CA ARG A 193 -3.58 8.22 -42.81
C ARG A 193 -2.58 7.97 -43.96
N PRO A 194 -1.48 7.19 -43.79
CA PRO A 194 -1.47 5.72 -43.54
C PRO A 194 -0.74 5.33 -42.22
N SER A 195 -0.48 4.07 -41.80
CA SER A 195 -1.01 2.70 -42.09
C SER A 195 -0.60 1.73 -40.93
N SER A 196 -0.35 0.44 -41.21
CA SER A 196 0.26 -0.64 -40.37
C SER A 196 0.83 -1.71 -41.35
N PRO A 197 1.64 -2.75 -40.98
CA PRO A 197 1.18 -3.95 -40.21
C PRO A 197 2.27 -4.67 -39.33
N ILE A 198 2.07 -5.97 -39.02
CA ILE A 198 2.62 -6.80 -37.90
C ILE A 198 3.52 -7.96 -38.42
N PRO A 199 4.31 -8.70 -37.59
CA PRO A 199 3.83 -10.02 -37.03
C PRO A 199 4.38 -10.45 -35.62
N GLY A 200 3.85 -11.55 -35.06
CA GLY A 200 4.32 -12.24 -33.81
C GLY A 200 5.33 -13.40 -34.08
N PRO A 201 5.45 -14.50 -33.27
CA PRO A 201 4.68 -14.92 -32.07
C PRO A 201 5.48 -15.66 -30.92
N GLN A 202 4.73 -16.22 -29.93
CA GLN A 202 5.01 -17.38 -29.02
C GLN A 202 5.61 -17.29 -27.58
N ARG A 203 4.78 -17.86 -26.66
CA ARG A 203 4.92 -18.51 -25.33
C ARG A 203 6.25 -18.56 -24.53
N ARG A 204 6.12 -18.34 -23.20
CA ARG A 204 6.36 -19.33 -22.11
C ARG A 204 5.85 -18.80 -20.76
N GLU A 205 5.15 -19.63 -19.99
CA GLU A 205 4.89 -19.39 -18.56
C GLU A 205 6.11 -19.80 -17.72
N LEU A 206 6.30 -19.21 -16.52
CA LEU A 206 6.79 -19.90 -15.29
C LEU A 206 7.01 -18.96 -14.08
N ARG A 207 6.44 -19.38 -12.94
CA ARG A 207 6.71 -19.02 -11.52
C ARG A 207 6.36 -17.60 -11.01
N PRO A 208 5.65 -17.48 -9.87
CA PRO A 208 5.43 -16.21 -9.19
C PRO A 208 6.68 -15.81 -8.40
N THR A 209 7.54 -14.98 -8.98
CA THR A 209 8.50 -14.22 -8.17
C THR A 209 7.73 -13.16 -7.37
N GLN A 210 8.07 -12.97 -6.10
CA GLN A 210 7.51 -11.89 -5.27
C GLN A 210 7.71 -10.56 -6.01
N ILE A 211 6.60 -9.94 -6.44
CA ILE A 211 6.64 -8.74 -7.27
C ILE A 211 7.01 -7.56 -6.37
N ALA A 212 8.31 -7.32 -6.23
CA ALA A 212 8.81 -6.14 -5.52
C ALA A 212 8.25 -4.86 -6.18
N THR A 213 7.58 -4.05 -5.37
CA THR A 213 6.96 -2.77 -5.74
C THR A 213 7.92 -1.60 -5.54
N GLY A 214 7.52 -0.42 -6.01
CA GLY A 214 8.26 0.83 -5.79
C GLY A 214 9.74 0.77 -6.22
N ILE A 215 10.61 1.39 -5.42
CA ILE A 215 12.06 1.41 -5.63
C ILE A 215 12.64 0.00 -5.66
N CYS A 216 12.12 -0.91 -4.83
CA CYS A 216 12.60 -2.30 -4.68
C CYS A 216 12.34 -3.17 -5.91
N SER A 217 11.51 -2.72 -6.86
CA SER A 217 11.35 -3.39 -8.16
C SER A 217 12.67 -3.53 -8.95
N ILE A 218 13.70 -2.72 -8.64
CA ILE A 218 15.07 -2.88 -9.18
C ILE A 218 15.75 -4.20 -8.80
N CYS A 219 15.31 -4.82 -7.71
CA CYS A 219 15.97 -5.98 -7.11
C CYS A 219 15.44 -7.30 -7.69
N SER A 220 14.35 -7.25 -8.46
CA SER A 220 13.88 -8.36 -9.29
C SER A 220 14.84 -8.64 -10.45
N ASP A 221 15.08 -9.90 -10.77
CA ASP A 221 15.88 -10.29 -11.96
C ASP A 221 15.21 -9.85 -13.28
N ALA A 222 13.91 -9.55 -13.26
CA ALA A 222 13.19 -8.93 -14.36
C ALA A 222 13.51 -7.42 -14.55
N TRP A 223 14.34 -6.79 -13.71
CA TRP A 223 14.71 -5.38 -13.86
C TRP A 223 15.82 -5.17 -14.91
N THR A 224 15.47 -5.47 -16.16
CA THR A 224 16.36 -5.30 -17.31
C THR A 224 16.22 -3.91 -17.94
N ASN A 225 17.15 -3.55 -18.84
CA ASN A 225 17.01 -2.35 -19.67
C ASN A 225 15.73 -2.37 -20.54
N ARG A 226 15.23 -3.57 -20.90
CA ARG A 226 14.02 -3.75 -21.69
C ARG A 226 12.79 -3.42 -20.84
N ASP A 227 12.76 -3.90 -19.59
CA ASP A 227 11.70 -3.63 -18.64
C ASP A 227 11.67 -2.19 -18.16
N VAL A 228 12.81 -1.58 -17.86
CA VAL A 228 12.87 -0.14 -17.58
C VAL A 228 12.34 0.67 -18.76
N ARG A 229 12.75 0.36 -20.00
CA ARG A 229 12.23 1.03 -21.19
C ARG A 229 10.72 0.81 -21.35
N ARG A 230 10.23 -0.41 -21.13
CA ARG A 230 8.79 -0.75 -21.17
C ARG A 230 8.01 0.04 -20.13
N ARG A 231 8.44 0.04 -18.86
CA ARG A 231 7.79 0.77 -17.76
C ARG A 231 7.80 2.30 -17.96
N ILE A 232 8.82 2.84 -18.64
CA ILE A 232 8.85 4.25 -19.06
C ILE A 232 7.87 4.54 -20.23
N LEU A 233 7.58 3.57 -21.09
CA LEU A 233 6.64 3.72 -22.21
C LEU A 233 5.18 3.49 -21.79
N ASP A 234 4.89 2.42 -21.04
CA ASP A 234 3.56 2.10 -20.51
C ASP A 234 3.13 2.99 -19.32
N LYS A 235 4.04 3.87 -18.88
CA LYS A 235 3.89 4.84 -17.78
C LYS A 235 3.79 4.23 -16.38
N SER A 236 4.01 2.93 -16.19
CA SER A 236 4.05 2.28 -14.87
C SER A 236 5.28 2.65 -14.03
N LEU A 237 6.35 3.15 -14.64
CA LEU A 237 7.41 3.86 -13.92
C LEU A 237 7.12 5.36 -13.92
N ASP A 238 6.89 5.90 -12.73
CA ASP A 238 6.87 7.34 -12.53
C ASP A 238 8.30 7.89 -12.63
N ILE A 239 8.47 8.83 -13.55
CA ILE A 239 9.75 9.50 -13.81
C ILE A 239 9.69 11.00 -13.48
N CYS A 240 8.54 11.50 -13.01
CA CYS A 240 8.23 12.92 -12.91
C CYS A 240 8.67 13.55 -11.58
N ARG A 241 9.85 13.14 -11.14
CA ARG A 241 10.50 13.54 -9.90
C ARG A 241 11.24 14.87 -10.03
N GLU A 242 11.28 15.66 -8.96
CA GLU A 242 11.89 17.00 -8.96
C GLU A 242 13.39 16.97 -9.35
N ASN A 243 14.07 15.85 -9.11
CA ASN A 243 15.49 15.68 -9.39
C ASN A 243 15.80 14.37 -10.14
N GLY A 244 16.80 14.44 -11.02
CA GLY A 244 17.34 13.30 -11.73
C GLY A 244 18.86 13.28 -11.61
N TYR A 245 19.41 12.56 -10.63
CA TYR A 245 20.83 12.59 -10.31
C TYR A 245 21.59 11.48 -11.02
N LEU A 246 22.64 11.85 -11.79
CA LEU A 246 23.59 10.89 -12.32
C LEU A 246 24.55 10.46 -11.23
N LEU A 247 24.45 9.20 -10.85
CA LEU A 247 25.24 8.59 -9.80
C LEU A 247 26.30 7.65 -10.40
N THR A 248 27.43 7.53 -9.72
CA THR A 248 28.41 6.46 -9.97
C THR A 248 28.56 5.69 -8.68
N VAL A 249 28.17 4.41 -8.70
CA VAL A 249 28.33 3.51 -7.55
C VAL A 249 29.82 3.28 -7.32
N LYS A 250 30.26 3.44 -6.07
CA LYS A 250 31.61 3.09 -5.59
C LYS A 250 31.59 1.72 -4.93
N HIS A 251 30.79 1.60 -3.87
CA HIS A 251 30.64 0.41 -3.06
C HIS A 251 29.15 0.07 -2.89
N PHE A 252 28.88 -1.16 -2.49
CA PHE A 252 27.54 -1.71 -2.36
C PHE A 252 27.54 -2.78 -1.27
N GLU A 253 26.83 -2.49 -0.18
CA GLU A 253 26.73 -3.36 0.98
C GLU A 253 25.27 -3.84 1.14
N VAL A 254 25.12 -5.10 1.55
CA VAL A 254 23.81 -5.70 1.85
C VAL A 254 23.93 -6.24 3.26
N SER A 255 23.15 -5.70 4.19
CA SER A 255 23.05 -6.31 5.52
C SER A 255 22.03 -7.42 5.45
N GLU A 256 22.55 -8.64 5.64
CA GLU A 256 21.74 -9.84 5.84
C GLU A 256 20.88 -9.74 7.10
N ILE A 257 21.31 -8.96 8.10
CA ILE A 257 20.62 -8.78 9.39
C ILE A 257 19.50 -7.74 9.30
N ALA A 258 19.74 -6.60 8.65
CA ALA A 258 18.77 -5.49 8.61
C ALA A 258 17.82 -5.53 7.40
N ASN A 259 17.95 -6.53 6.51
CA ASN A 259 17.17 -6.66 5.26
C ASN A 259 17.21 -5.40 4.37
N LYS A 260 18.35 -4.70 4.39
CA LYS A 260 18.58 -3.40 3.75
C LYS A 260 19.81 -3.43 2.87
N THR A 261 19.89 -2.44 1.99
CA THR A 261 20.98 -2.28 1.02
C THR A 261 21.51 -0.85 1.07
N TRP A 262 22.81 -0.68 1.29
CA TRP A 262 23.50 0.61 1.22
C TRP A 262 24.32 0.70 -0.06
N MET A 263 24.36 1.91 -0.61
CA MET A 263 25.06 2.19 -1.84
C MET A 263 25.82 3.51 -1.71
N ASP A 264 27.15 3.41 -1.67
CA ASP A 264 28.03 4.56 -1.73
C ASP A 264 28.06 5.07 -3.16
N VAL A 265 27.64 6.32 -3.36
CA VAL A 265 27.53 6.91 -4.69
C VAL A 265 28.19 8.28 -4.77
N THR A 266 28.94 8.49 -5.86
CA THR A 266 29.28 9.84 -6.30
C THR A 266 28.13 10.39 -7.12
N MET A 267 27.40 11.36 -6.58
CA MET A 267 26.54 12.23 -7.36
C MET A 267 27.41 13.13 -8.24
N LYS A 268 27.23 13.06 -9.57
CA LYS A 268 28.02 13.83 -10.54
C LYS A 268 27.33 15.07 -11.06
N ARG A 269 26.03 14.98 -11.36
CA ARG A 269 25.17 16.11 -11.73
C ARG A 269 23.70 15.73 -11.75
N ASN A 270 22.83 16.73 -11.61
CA ASN A 270 21.42 16.61 -11.94
C ASN A 270 21.24 16.71 -13.48
N ILE A 271 20.34 15.93 -14.09
CA ILE A 271 20.03 16.01 -15.54
C ILE A 271 18.93 17.01 -15.87
N PHE A 272 18.26 17.57 -14.85
CA PHE A 272 17.15 18.51 -14.96
C PHE A 272 17.51 19.93 -14.49
N LYS A 273 18.64 20.09 -13.80
CA LYS A 273 19.16 21.36 -13.24
C LYS A 273 20.61 21.53 -13.69
N THR A 274 21.02 22.76 -14.03
CA THR A 274 22.37 23.07 -14.52
C THR A 274 23.43 22.97 -13.43
N ASN A 275 23.06 23.31 -12.20
CA ASN A 275 23.98 23.39 -11.07
C ASN A 275 23.82 22.14 -10.20
N ALA A 276 24.89 21.37 -10.07
CA ALA A 276 25.00 20.27 -9.12
C ALA A 276 26.48 19.96 -8.91
N ASN A 277 26.98 20.22 -7.70
CA ASN A 277 28.37 19.95 -7.34
C ASN A 277 28.58 18.44 -7.18
N LYS A 278 29.77 17.96 -7.57
CA LYS A 278 30.15 16.57 -7.36
C LYS A 278 30.26 16.30 -5.86
N THR A 279 29.47 15.35 -5.37
CA THR A 279 29.35 15.04 -3.93
C THR A 279 29.24 13.53 -3.76
N ASP A 280 29.81 13.01 -2.67
CA ASP A 280 29.68 11.61 -2.29
C ASP A 280 28.63 11.50 -1.19
N ILE A 281 27.65 10.60 -1.39
CA ILE A 281 26.53 10.36 -0.48
C ILE A 281 26.28 8.85 -0.36
N ILE A 282 25.63 8.46 0.72
CA ILE A 282 25.17 7.09 0.97
C ILE A 282 23.66 7.05 0.68
N LEU A 283 23.22 6.06 -0.08
CA LEU A 283 21.80 5.79 -0.31
C LEU A 283 21.40 4.48 0.34
N GLU A 284 20.31 4.50 1.11
CA GLU A 284 19.72 3.32 1.73
C GLU A 284 18.43 2.92 0.99
N LEU A 285 18.38 1.68 0.50
CA LEU A 285 17.17 1.08 -0.08
C LEU A 285 16.46 0.21 0.99
N PRO A 286 15.12 0.26 1.07
CA PRO A 286 14.32 -0.42 2.10
C PRO A 286 14.13 -1.93 1.81
N CYS A 287 15.12 -2.56 1.18
CA CYS A 287 15.05 -3.96 0.74
C CYS A 287 16.45 -4.55 0.50
N LYS A 288 16.57 -5.86 0.69
CA LYS A 288 17.74 -6.67 0.33
C LYS A 288 17.82 -6.89 -1.17
N CYS A 289 18.91 -6.44 -1.80
CA CYS A 289 19.01 -6.35 -3.25
C CYS A 289 20.27 -6.99 -3.84
N SER A 290 20.51 -8.27 -3.54
CA SER A 290 21.71 -9.01 -3.99
C SER A 290 21.97 -8.92 -5.50
N SER A 291 20.94 -8.85 -6.35
CA SER A 291 21.08 -8.70 -7.81
C SER A 291 21.70 -7.36 -8.27
N LEU A 292 21.70 -6.31 -7.43
CA LEU A 292 22.39 -5.05 -7.72
C LEU A 292 23.94 -5.19 -7.72
N LYS A 293 24.51 -6.25 -7.12
CA LYS A 293 25.96 -6.56 -7.25
C LYS A 293 26.40 -6.69 -8.73
N LYS A 294 25.51 -7.21 -9.61
CA LYS A 294 25.72 -7.29 -11.08
C LYS A 294 25.67 -5.92 -11.79
N GLN A 295 25.31 -4.84 -11.08
CA GLN A 295 25.23 -3.47 -11.58
C GLN A 295 26.25 -2.51 -10.94
N SER A 296 26.97 -2.94 -9.90
CA SER A 296 28.00 -2.18 -9.15
C SER A 296 28.97 -1.34 -10.00
N ARG A 297 29.40 -1.80 -11.17
CA ARG A 297 30.31 -1.06 -12.08
C ARG A 297 29.61 -0.04 -13.00
N LYS A 298 28.28 0.15 -12.87
CA LYS A 298 27.49 0.94 -13.82
C LYS A 298 27.15 2.30 -13.22
N ARG A 299 27.28 3.34 -14.06
CA ARG A 299 26.67 4.64 -13.80
C ARG A 299 25.15 4.46 -13.84
N ILE A 300 24.43 5.01 -12.87
CA ILE A 300 22.97 4.93 -12.77
C ILE A 300 22.37 6.34 -12.77
N LEU A 301 21.06 6.42 -12.94
CA LEU A 301 20.28 7.64 -12.73
C LEU A 301 19.28 7.34 -11.61
N LEU A 302 19.31 8.13 -10.55
CA LEU A 302 18.27 8.18 -9.53
C LEU A 302 17.27 9.28 -9.92
N LEU A 303 15.99 8.95 -9.97
CA LEU A 303 14.88 9.89 -10.03
C LEU A 303 14.28 9.97 -8.63
N THR A 304 14.26 11.16 -8.04
CA THR A 304 13.83 11.39 -6.67
C THR A 304 13.36 12.82 -6.45
N ASP A 305 12.43 13.01 -5.52
CA ASP A 305 12.03 14.34 -5.05
C ASP A 305 12.99 14.90 -3.98
N LEU A 306 13.87 14.06 -3.44
CA LEU A 306 14.89 14.43 -2.44
C LEU A 306 15.88 15.48 -2.98
N LYS A 307 16.34 16.36 -2.08
CA LYS A 307 17.37 17.37 -2.34
C LYS A 307 18.58 17.09 -1.47
N PHE A 308 19.67 16.65 -2.10
CA PHE A 308 20.94 16.44 -1.42
C PHE A 308 21.66 17.78 -1.23
N GLN A 309 21.49 18.38 -0.06
CA GLN A 309 22.18 19.59 0.40
C GLN A 309 23.19 19.21 1.50
N ASN A 310 24.31 19.92 1.59
CA ASN A 310 25.32 19.66 2.61
C ASN A 310 24.89 20.24 3.96
N PRO A 311 24.98 19.49 5.08
CA PRO A 311 24.84 18.03 5.25
C PRO A 311 23.42 17.68 5.79
N PRO A 312 22.89 16.45 5.63
CA PRO A 312 23.57 15.17 5.91
C PRO A 312 24.14 14.43 4.68
N LYS A 313 24.84 13.32 4.94
CA LYS A 313 25.51 12.47 3.93
C LYS A 313 24.77 11.17 3.58
N SER A 314 23.76 10.76 4.34
CA SER A 314 22.99 9.52 4.12
C SER A 314 21.51 9.82 3.89
N PHE A 315 20.87 9.11 2.96
CA PHE A 315 19.49 9.34 2.55
C PHE A 315 18.74 8.03 2.26
N HIS A 316 17.53 7.90 2.80
CA HIS A 316 16.64 6.75 2.55
C HIS A 316 15.80 6.98 1.29
N LEU A 317 15.67 5.96 0.45
CA LEU A 317 14.80 5.98 -0.74
C LEU A 317 13.45 5.34 -0.44
N GLY A 318 12.37 5.93 -0.95
CA GLY A 318 10.99 5.43 -0.80
C GLY A 318 10.42 4.85 -2.11
N ASP A 319 9.21 4.29 -2.05
CA ASP A 319 8.55 3.65 -3.21
C ASP A 319 8.29 4.57 -4.41
N SER A 320 8.30 5.88 -4.17
CA SER A 320 8.22 6.90 -5.21
C SER A 320 9.52 7.05 -6.01
N ASP A 321 10.68 6.74 -5.42
CA ASP A 321 11.97 6.90 -6.06
C ASP A 321 12.25 5.79 -7.08
N ALA A 322 13.05 6.10 -8.11
CA ALA A 322 13.37 5.14 -9.15
C ALA A 322 14.86 5.18 -9.52
N ILE A 323 15.54 4.04 -9.42
CA ILE A 323 16.88 3.86 -9.96
C ILE A 323 16.79 3.19 -11.35
N VAL A 324 17.41 3.81 -12.35
CA VAL A 324 17.41 3.31 -13.73
C VAL A 324 18.82 3.27 -14.34
N PRO A 325 19.11 2.32 -15.26
CA PRO A 325 20.41 2.25 -15.93
C PRO A 325 20.73 3.50 -16.76
N ARG A 326 21.93 4.05 -16.62
CA ARG A 326 22.36 5.25 -17.36
C ARG A 326 22.76 4.97 -18.82
N ARG A 327 21.81 4.49 -19.64
CA ARG A 327 21.98 4.34 -21.10
C ARG A 327 21.47 5.57 -21.85
N LYS A 328 22.17 6.01 -22.91
CA LYS A 328 21.83 7.21 -23.70
C LYS A 328 20.36 7.24 -24.15
N LYS A 329 19.83 6.11 -24.67
CA LYS A 329 18.41 5.98 -25.06
C LYS A 329 17.44 6.16 -23.88
N ILE A 330 17.72 5.57 -22.71
CA ILE A 330 16.89 5.72 -21.51
C ILE A 330 16.95 7.16 -20.97
N LEU A 331 18.15 7.76 -20.90
CA LEU A 331 18.32 9.15 -20.48
C LEU A 331 17.60 10.15 -21.41
N ASN A 332 17.60 9.91 -22.72
CA ASN A 332 16.92 10.79 -23.67
C ASN A 332 15.41 10.69 -23.50
N MET A 333 14.85 9.47 -23.45
CA MET A 333 13.43 9.25 -23.14
C MET A 333 13.02 9.91 -21.82
N ILE A 334 13.84 9.79 -20.77
CA ILE A 334 13.56 10.42 -19.48
C ILE A 334 13.66 11.94 -19.58
N ARG A 335 14.60 12.53 -20.32
CA ARG A 335 14.65 14.00 -20.50
C ARG A 335 13.48 14.52 -21.32
N GLU A 336 13.13 13.84 -22.41
CA GLU A 336 11.98 14.16 -23.25
C GLU A 336 10.68 14.08 -22.45
N ARG A 337 10.48 12.97 -21.72
CA ARG A 337 9.29 12.74 -20.90
C ARG A 337 9.34 13.46 -19.53
N PHE A 338 10.49 13.92 -19.05
CA PHE A 338 10.58 14.82 -17.88
C PHE A 338 10.20 16.25 -18.21
N ARG A 339 10.51 16.72 -19.43
CA ARG A 339 9.87 17.94 -19.93
C ARG A 339 8.34 17.82 -19.82
N ASN A 340 7.81 16.61 -20.05
CA ASN A 340 6.40 16.21 -19.90
C ASN A 340 5.91 16.01 -18.45
N CYS A 341 6.39 16.79 -17.48
CA CYS A 341 5.91 16.73 -16.11
C CYS A 341 5.49 18.11 -15.60
N ASP A 342 4.39 18.19 -14.83
CA ASP A 342 3.85 19.48 -14.35
C ASP A 342 4.86 20.25 -13.51
N ASN A 343 5.63 19.57 -12.65
CA ASN A 343 6.70 20.17 -11.87
C ASN A 343 7.75 20.88 -12.76
N TYR A 344 7.99 20.39 -13.97
CA TYR A 344 8.85 21.06 -14.95
C TYR A 344 8.12 22.23 -15.64
N ILE A 345 6.87 22.04 -16.08
CA ILE A 345 6.10 23.10 -16.76
C ILE A 345 5.80 24.26 -15.81
N VAL A 346 5.24 24.02 -14.63
CA VAL A 346 4.92 25.05 -13.64
C VAL A 346 6.17 25.86 -13.29
N ARG A 347 7.34 25.22 -13.17
CA ARG A 347 8.61 25.91 -12.95
C ARG A 347 9.07 26.75 -14.15
N LYS A 348 8.77 26.32 -15.38
CA LYS A 348 9.05 27.09 -16.61
C LYS A 348 8.08 28.27 -16.79
N LEU A 349 6.78 28.07 -16.53
CA LEU A 349 5.75 29.12 -16.56
C LEU A 349 6.02 30.19 -15.49
N ARG A 350 6.39 29.79 -14.26
CA ARG A 350 6.79 30.75 -13.21
C ARG A 350 7.98 31.62 -13.65
N LYS A 351 8.96 31.07 -14.38
CA LYS A 351 10.06 31.87 -14.94
C LYS A 351 9.56 32.90 -15.96
N ILE A 352 8.73 32.48 -16.92
CA ILE A 352 8.18 33.37 -17.97
C ILE A 352 7.37 34.51 -17.34
N VAL A 353 6.46 34.19 -16.40
CA VAL A 353 5.63 35.20 -15.71
C VAL A 353 6.47 36.16 -14.86
N PHE A 354 7.56 35.71 -14.25
CA PHE A 354 8.50 36.61 -13.56
C PHE A 354 9.29 37.49 -14.53
N GLU A 355 9.76 36.96 -15.66
CA GLU A 355 10.46 37.73 -16.69
C GLU A 355 9.54 38.80 -17.32
N ASP A 356 8.26 38.49 -17.57
CA ASP A 356 7.30 39.46 -18.09
C ASP A 356 6.85 40.49 -17.03
N ARG A 357 6.75 40.11 -15.75
CA ARG A 357 6.58 41.09 -14.66
C ARG A 357 7.77 42.05 -14.56
N ILE A 358 9.00 41.55 -14.69
CA ILE A 358 10.21 42.39 -14.70
C ILE A 358 10.21 43.34 -15.89
N LYS A 359 9.86 42.87 -17.11
CA LYS A 359 9.69 43.76 -18.28
C LYS A 359 8.61 44.81 -18.06
N LYS A 360 7.48 44.46 -17.45
CA LYS A 360 6.38 45.41 -17.17
C LYS A 360 6.82 46.50 -16.18
N ILE A 361 7.51 46.13 -15.11
CA ILE A 361 8.11 47.07 -14.15
C ILE A 361 9.11 48.00 -14.86
N ILE A 362 9.96 47.45 -15.75
CA ILE A 362 10.91 48.25 -16.55
C ILE A 362 10.18 49.21 -17.52
N SER A 363 9.03 48.82 -18.09
CA SER A 363 8.21 49.73 -18.91
C SER A 363 7.50 50.81 -18.09
N GLU A 364 7.02 50.47 -16.89
CA GLU A 364 6.36 51.42 -15.98
C GLU A 364 7.35 52.43 -15.39
N SER A 365 8.62 52.04 -15.18
CA SER A 365 9.69 52.98 -14.82
C SER A 365 10.14 53.90 -15.96
N LYS A 366 9.85 53.55 -17.23
CA LYS A 366 10.17 54.38 -18.40
C LYS A 366 9.08 55.39 -18.77
N ASN A 367 7.87 55.25 -18.22
CA ASN A 367 6.78 56.21 -18.39
C ASN A 367 6.62 57.18 -17.19
N LYS A 368 7.61 57.19 -16.28
CA LYS A 368 7.68 58.08 -15.10
C LYS A 368 8.97 58.92 -15.08
N ALA A 369 9.72 58.91 -16.16
CA ALA A 369 10.83 59.78 -16.48
C ALA A 369 10.55 60.39 -17.87
#